data_AF-A0A8S3IHH3-F1
#
_entry.id   AF-A0A8S3IHH3-F1
#
_cell.length_a   1.000
_cell.length_b   1.000
_cell.length_c   1.000
_cell.angle_alpha   90.00
_cell.angle_beta   90.00
_cell.angle_gamma   90.00
#
_symmetry.space_group_name_H-M   'P 1'
#
loop_
_entity.id
_entity.type
_entity.pdbx_description
1 polymer ?
#
loop_
_entity_poly.entity_id
_entity_poly.type
_entity_poly.pdbx_seq_one_letter_code
_entity_poly.pdbx_strand_id
1 'polypeptide(L)'
;MNLPNNIPHLCQISLSKFNNQYRMLLPEKMSGSNFIASLHLDPLTQIDPNEIYPVRAATSHPIEENFRVQLFEQLLNTDQHLSIDHLSSLGELMFQSDAGYTSCDLNSEETHLLVNLIRQQKSSNNVLFGAKITGGGGGGTVAVLAQNSSEAVETIATIVDQYEKISGRQTRIFSGSSSGLVTYPSMTIEM
;
A
#
# COMPACT_ATOMS: atom_id res chain seq x y z
N MET A 1 -7.36 12.76 -24.45
CA MET A 1 -8.48 12.19 -23.67
C MET A 1 -8.87 13.23 -22.65
N ASN A 2 -10.05 13.84 -22.78
CA ASN A 2 -10.46 14.89 -21.84
C ASN A 2 -11.07 14.23 -20.61
N LEU A 3 -10.26 14.11 -19.53
CA LEU A 3 -10.81 14.00 -18.19
C LEU A 3 -11.79 15.17 -17.98
N PRO A 4 -12.86 15.04 -17.19
CA PRO A 4 -13.73 16.16 -16.87
C PRO A 4 -12.86 17.33 -16.41
N ASN A 5 -13.02 18.51 -17.02
CA ASN A 5 -12.16 19.71 -16.84
C ASN A 5 -12.04 20.25 -15.39
N ASN A 6 -12.52 19.53 -14.37
CA ASN A 6 -12.62 19.94 -12.98
C ASN A 6 -12.19 18.86 -11.96
N ILE A 7 -11.43 17.82 -12.34
CA ILE A 7 -10.90 16.86 -11.36
C ILE A 7 -9.42 17.17 -11.07
N PRO A 8 -9.08 17.79 -9.93
CA PRO A 8 -7.70 18.12 -9.59
C PRO A 8 -6.82 16.89 -9.29
N HIS A 9 -7.41 15.78 -8.81
CA HIS A 9 -6.66 14.57 -8.43
C HIS A 9 -7.38 13.27 -8.82
N LEU A 10 -6.62 12.27 -9.26
CA LEU A 10 -7.16 10.95 -9.65
C LEU A 10 -8.00 10.31 -8.55
N CYS A 11 -7.57 10.38 -7.28
CA CYS A 11 -8.25 9.78 -6.13
C CYS A 11 -9.69 10.29 -5.91
N GLN A 12 -10.09 11.40 -6.54
CA GLN A 12 -11.47 11.93 -6.47
C GLN A 12 -12.42 11.28 -7.48
N ILE A 13 -11.92 10.43 -8.37
CA ILE A 13 -12.75 9.61 -9.26
C ILE A 13 -13.25 8.41 -8.45
N SER A 14 -14.56 8.17 -8.41
CA SER A 14 -15.08 6.96 -7.77
C SER A 14 -14.66 5.71 -8.55
N LEU A 15 -14.37 4.62 -7.84
CA LEU A 15 -13.92 3.36 -8.44
C LEU A 15 -14.90 2.84 -9.52
N SER A 16 -16.20 2.89 -9.24
CA SER A 16 -17.24 2.50 -10.20
C SER A 16 -17.20 3.34 -11.48
N LYS A 17 -17.05 4.67 -11.36
CA LYS A 17 -16.97 5.55 -12.52
C LYS A 17 -15.71 5.25 -13.34
N PHE A 18 -14.56 5.10 -12.67
CA PHE A 18 -13.31 4.77 -13.32
C PHE A 18 -13.40 3.48 -14.13
N ASN A 19 -13.88 2.39 -13.51
CA ASN A 19 -14.00 1.09 -14.16
C ASN A 19 -14.91 1.11 -15.39
N ASN A 20 -16.04 1.82 -15.31
CA ASN A 20 -17.02 1.84 -16.39
C ASN A 20 -16.66 2.79 -17.54
N GLN A 21 -15.99 3.91 -17.25
CA GLN A 21 -15.84 5.00 -18.23
C GLN A 21 -14.42 5.22 -18.72
N TYR A 22 -13.41 4.94 -17.90
CA TYR A 22 -12.04 5.40 -18.17
C TYR A 22 -11.02 4.27 -18.26
N ARG A 23 -11.16 3.22 -17.46
CA ARG A 23 -10.15 2.16 -17.31
C ARG A 23 -9.74 1.53 -18.65
N MET A 24 -10.71 1.23 -19.51
CA MET A 24 -10.47 0.60 -20.81
C MET A 24 -9.94 1.57 -21.88
N LEU A 25 -10.02 2.88 -21.63
CA LEU A 25 -9.46 3.88 -22.53
C LEU A 25 -7.96 4.08 -22.32
N LEU A 26 -7.44 3.72 -21.14
CA LEU A 26 -6.02 3.85 -20.81
C LEU A 26 -5.21 2.70 -21.41
N PRO A 27 -4.06 2.97 -22.04
CA PRO A 27 -3.15 1.90 -22.46
C PRO A 27 -2.60 1.18 -21.22
N GLU A 28 -2.33 -0.12 -21.33
CA GLU A 28 -1.74 -0.89 -20.23
C GLU A 28 -0.36 -0.35 -19.87
N LYS A 29 0.47 -0.17 -20.89
CA LYS A 29 1.83 0.33 -20.79
C LYS A 29 2.11 1.37 -21.88
N MET A 30 3.06 2.27 -21.64
CA MET A 30 3.53 3.27 -22.62
C MET A 30 5.03 3.53 -22.42
N SER A 31 5.79 3.70 -23.51
CA SER A 31 7.19 4.12 -23.40
C SER A 31 7.30 5.57 -22.94
N GLY A 32 8.37 5.89 -22.21
CA GLY A 32 8.65 7.27 -21.82
C GLY A 32 8.76 8.22 -23.02
N SER A 33 9.33 7.75 -24.13
CA SER A 33 9.42 8.52 -25.38
C SER A 33 8.05 8.99 -25.90
N ASN A 34 7.04 8.12 -25.83
CA ASN A 34 5.68 8.45 -26.27
C ASN A 34 4.98 9.37 -25.27
N PHE A 35 5.26 9.19 -23.98
CA PHE A 35 4.71 10.03 -22.92
C PHE A 35 5.20 11.48 -23.05
N ILE A 36 6.52 11.68 -23.18
CA ILE A 36 7.15 13.00 -23.35
C ILE A 36 6.60 13.75 -24.57
N ALA A 37 6.39 13.05 -25.69
CA ALA A 37 5.84 13.66 -26.90
C ALA A 37 4.40 14.19 -26.72
N SER A 38 3.69 13.72 -25.70
CA SER A 38 2.26 13.97 -25.50
C SER A 38 1.91 14.92 -24.36
N LEU A 39 2.87 15.26 -23.47
CA LEU A 39 2.60 15.99 -22.24
C LEU A 39 3.73 16.94 -21.83
N HIS A 40 3.39 18.14 -21.34
CA HIS A 40 4.30 19.05 -20.64
C HIS A 40 4.23 18.76 -19.14
N LEU A 41 5.37 18.57 -18.46
CA LEU A 41 5.42 18.00 -17.11
C LEU A 41 6.08 18.89 -16.06
N ASP A 42 5.70 18.57 -14.82
CA ASP A 42 6.28 18.97 -13.55
C ASP A 42 7.83 19.01 -13.58
N PRO A 43 8.47 20.12 -13.14
CA PRO A 43 9.92 20.28 -13.16
C PRO A 43 10.68 19.29 -12.26
N LEU A 44 10.01 18.60 -11.33
CA LEU A 44 10.64 17.69 -10.38
C LEU A 44 10.74 16.24 -10.89
N THR A 45 9.93 15.86 -11.89
CA THR A 45 9.84 14.47 -12.36
C THR A 45 10.52 14.30 -13.72
N GLN A 46 11.64 13.59 -13.76
CA GLN A 46 12.31 13.21 -15.01
C GLN A 46 11.77 11.87 -15.52
N ILE A 47 11.36 11.83 -16.79
CA ILE A 47 10.91 10.60 -17.45
C ILE A 47 12.07 10.05 -18.27
N ASP A 48 12.38 8.76 -18.06
CA ASP A 48 13.34 8.05 -18.89
C ASP A 48 12.65 7.65 -20.21
N PRO A 49 13.13 8.13 -21.38
CA PRO A 49 12.53 7.80 -22.66
C PRO A 49 12.59 6.30 -23.02
N ASN A 50 13.51 5.54 -22.43
CA ASN A 50 13.73 4.13 -22.71
C ASN A 50 12.92 3.19 -21.82
N GLU A 51 12.33 3.72 -20.74
CA GLU A 51 11.51 2.93 -19.82
C GLU A 51 10.08 2.71 -20.32
N ILE A 52 9.48 1.61 -19.89
CA ILE A 52 8.08 1.27 -20.17
C ILE A 52 7.26 1.42 -18.89
N TYR A 53 6.38 2.41 -18.87
CA TYR A 53 5.57 2.76 -17.71
C TYR A 53 4.21 2.06 -17.69
N PRO A 54 3.75 1.53 -16.54
CA PRO A 54 2.47 0.85 -16.40
C PRO A 54 1.30 1.84 -16.26
N VAL A 55 1.01 2.59 -17.32
CA VAL A 55 0.04 3.71 -17.33
C VAL A 55 -1.30 3.36 -16.69
N ARG A 56 -1.93 2.24 -17.09
CA ARG A 56 -3.24 1.87 -16.55
C ARG A 56 -3.15 1.57 -15.06
N ALA A 57 -2.15 0.80 -14.62
CA ALA A 57 -2.00 0.43 -13.21
C ALA A 57 -1.66 1.65 -12.35
N ALA A 58 -0.68 2.46 -12.77
CA ALA A 58 -0.29 3.70 -12.08
C ALA A 58 -1.44 4.71 -11.99
N THR A 59 -2.34 4.74 -12.97
CA THR A 59 -3.57 5.58 -12.91
C THR A 59 -4.63 4.97 -11.99
N SER A 60 -4.78 3.64 -12.01
CA SER A 60 -5.81 2.92 -11.24
C SER A 60 -5.49 2.92 -9.75
N HIS A 61 -4.20 2.80 -9.40
CA HIS A 61 -3.73 2.67 -8.03
C HIS A 61 -4.25 3.76 -7.07
N PRO A 62 -4.07 5.07 -7.31
CA PRO A 62 -4.56 6.10 -6.39
C PRO A 62 -6.10 6.14 -6.28
N ILE A 63 -6.83 5.68 -7.31
CA ILE A 63 -8.30 5.60 -7.31
C ILE A 63 -8.75 4.45 -6.41
N GLU A 64 -8.20 3.27 -6.65
CA GLU A 64 -8.52 2.07 -5.89
C GLU A 64 -8.04 2.16 -4.45
N GLU A 65 -6.86 2.72 -4.21
CA GLU A 65 -6.29 2.89 -2.88
C GLU A 65 -7.11 3.86 -2.05
N ASN A 66 -7.58 4.98 -2.64
CA ASN A 66 -8.49 5.88 -1.93
C ASN A 66 -9.79 5.18 -1.51
N PHE A 67 -10.37 4.36 -2.39
CA PHE A 67 -11.54 3.55 -2.03
C PHE A 67 -11.24 2.55 -0.90
N ARG A 68 -10.09 1.84 -0.98
CA ARG A 68 -9.67 0.91 0.07
C ARG A 68 -9.45 1.60 1.41
N VAL A 69 -8.82 2.78 1.43
CA VAL A 69 -8.59 3.55 2.66
C VAL A 69 -9.91 3.99 3.29
N GLN A 70 -10.86 4.51 2.50
CA GLN A 70 -12.19 4.88 2.99
C GLN A 70 -12.93 3.67 3.58
N LEU A 71 -12.88 2.52 2.91
CA LEU A 71 -13.49 1.30 3.41
C LEU A 71 -12.79 0.78 4.68
N PHE A 72 -11.46 0.86 4.73
CA PHE A 72 -10.66 0.47 5.89
C PHE A 72 -11.02 1.33 7.11
N GLU A 73 -11.14 2.65 6.93
CA GLU A 73 -11.59 3.58 7.98
C GLU A 73 -13.01 3.24 8.47
N GLN A 74 -13.95 2.98 7.55
CA GLN A 74 -15.32 2.59 7.93
C GLN A 74 -15.36 1.28 8.73
N LEU A 75 -14.52 0.30 8.37
CA LEU A 75 -14.40 -0.96 9.08
C LEU A 75 -13.72 -0.83 10.45
N LEU A 76 -12.86 0.18 10.63
CA LEU A 76 -12.26 0.49 11.94
C LEU A 76 -13.22 1.24 12.86
N ASN A 77 -14.02 2.15 12.30
CA ASN A 77 -14.91 3.05 13.04
C ASN A 77 -16.24 2.36 13.40
N THR A 78 -16.15 1.30 14.19
CA THR A 78 -17.32 0.62 14.77
C THR A 78 -17.36 0.87 16.29
N ASP A 79 -18.54 1.11 16.86
CA ASP A 79 -18.72 1.30 18.31
C ASP A 79 -18.50 0.01 19.13
N GLN A 80 -18.18 -1.10 18.47
CA GLN A 80 -18.00 -2.43 19.08
C GLN A 80 -16.55 -2.90 18.94
N HIS A 81 -16.20 -3.94 19.72
CA HIS A 81 -14.96 -4.66 19.47
C HIS A 81 -14.95 -5.26 18.07
N LEU A 82 -13.86 -5.05 17.32
CA LEU A 82 -13.69 -5.61 15.99
C LEU A 82 -13.75 -7.15 16.06
N SER A 83 -14.71 -7.74 15.36
CA SER A 83 -14.79 -9.18 15.22
C SER A 83 -13.67 -9.73 14.33
N ILE A 84 -13.45 -11.05 14.37
CA ILE A 84 -12.50 -11.75 13.48
C ILE A 84 -12.80 -11.48 12.00
N ASP A 85 -14.07 -11.35 11.64
CA ASP A 85 -14.48 -11.06 10.25
C ASP A 85 -14.10 -9.63 9.84
N HIS A 86 -14.24 -8.65 10.74
CA HIS A 86 -13.76 -7.29 10.50
C HIS A 86 -12.24 -7.27 10.32
N LEU A 87 -11.50 -7.93 11.22
CA LEU A 87 -10.03 -8.03 11.14
C LEU A 87 -9.59 -8.73 9.84
N SER A 88 -10.28 -9.80 9.43
CA SER A 88 -10.01 -10.50 8.19
C SER A 88 -10.26 -9.62 6.97
N SER A 89 -11.34 -8.83 6.98
CA SER A 89 -11.66 -7.88 5.91
C SER A 89 -10.63 -6.74 5.81
N LEU A 90 -10.24 -6.16 6.95
CA LEU A 90 -9.15 -5.18 7.03
C LEU A 90 -7.84 -5.76 6.48
N GLY A 91 -7.52 -7.00 6.87
CA GLY A 91 -6.33 -7.68 6.41
C GLY A 91 -6.31 -7.94 4.89
N GLU A 92 -7.46 -8.30 4.32
CA GLU A 92 -7.62 -8.44 2.87
C GLU A 92 -7.38 -7.11 2.13
N LEU A 93 -7.90 -5.99 2.67
CA LEU A 93 -7.62 -4.66 2.11
C LEU A 93 -6.12 -4.31 2.15
N MET A 94 -5.38 -4.75 3.17
CA MET A 94 -3.91 -4.58 3.19
C MET A 94 -3.24 -5.34 2.05
N PHE A 95 -3.59 -6.61 1.84
CA PHE A 95 -3.02 -7.38 0.73
C PHE A 95 -3.39 -6.81 -0.65
N GLN A 96 -4.59 -6.27 -0.82
CA GLN A 96 -4.98 -5.59 -2.05
C GLN A 96 -4.19 -4.30 -2.29
N SER A 97 -3.89 -3.54 -1.23
CA SER A 97 -3.01 -2.37 -1.31
C SER A 97 -1.58 -2.76 -1.75
N ASP A 98 -1.03 -3.85 -1.20
CA ASP A 98 0.27 -4.40 -1.61
C ASP A 98 0.30 -4.86 -3.08
N ALA A 99 -0.76 -5.53 -3.53
CA ALA A 99 -0.92 -5.92 -4.93
C ALA A 99 -0.98 -4.70 -5.86
N GLY A 100 -1.64 -3.62 -5.42
CA GLY A 100 -1.66 -2.35 -6.12
C GLY A 100 -0.26 -1.74 -6.31
N TYR A 101 0.57 -1.74 -5.26
CA TYR A 101 1.97 -1.30 -5.33
C TYR A 101 2.77 -2.13 -6.34
N THR A 102 2.62 -3.46 -6.28
CA THR A 102 3.28 -4.38 -7.21
C THR A 102 2.87 -4.12 -8.65
N SER A 103 1.59 -3.86 -8.92
CA SER A 103 1.12 -3.56 -10.28
C SER A 103 1.67 -2.24 -10.86
N CYS A 104 2.15 -1.35 -9.99
CA CYS A 104 2.79 -0.09 -10.38
C CYS A 104 4.31 -0.19 -10.51
N ASP A 105 4.87 -1.40 -10.38
CA ASP A 105 6.32 -1.63 -10.35
C ASP A 105 7.04 -0.85 -9.21
N LEU A 106 6.35 -0.62 -8.09
CA LEU A 106 6.88 0.13 -6.92
C LEU A 106 7.34 -0.78 -5.76
N ASN A 107 7.24 -2.09 -5.92
CA ASN A 107 7.63 -3.03 -4.88
C ASN A 107 9.16 -3.29 -4.86
N SER A 108 9.62 -4.02 -3.86
CA SER A 108 10.96 -4.60 -3.82
C SER A 108 10.83 -6.11 -3.61
N GLU A 109 11.77 -6.89 -4.13
CA GLU A 109 11.79 -8.35 -3.93
C GLU A 109 11.79 -8.68 -2.43
N GLU A 110 12.54 -7.90 -1.65
CA GLU A 110 12.66 -8.03 -0.21
C GLU A 110 11.32 -7.90 0.51
N THR A 111 10.64 -6.77 0.32
CA THR A 111 9.39 -6.53 1.04
C THR A 111 8.27 -7.44 0.54
N HIS A 112 8.30 -7.82 -0.75
CA HIS A 112 7.35 -8.75 -1.32
C HIS A 112 7.51 -10.17 -0.74
N LEU A 113 8.75 -10.64 -0.53
CA LEU A 113 9.02 -11.90 0.15
C LEU A 113 8.40 -11.92 1.55
N LEU A 114 8.60 -10.86 2.34
CA LEU A 114 8.07 -10.79 3.70
C LEU A 114 6.52 -10.80 3.73
N VAL A 115 5.87 -10.03 2.85
CA VAL A 115 4.39 -10.05 2.73
C VAL A 115 3.89 -11.43 2.33
N ASN A 116 4.58 -12.13 1.42
CA ASN A 116 4.20 -13.48 1.00
C ASN A 116 4.36 -14.51 2.12
N LEU A 117 5.42 -14.44 2.92
CA LEU A 117 5.59 -15.32 4.09
C LEU A 117 4.46 -15.11 5.11
N ILE A 118 4.07 -13.86 5.36
CA ILE A 118 2.92 -13.54 6.23
C ILE A 118 1.62 -14.10 5.65
N ARG A 119 1.39 -13.93 4.35
CA ARG A 119 0.20 -14.46 3.66
C ARG A 119 0.11 -15.98 3.75
N GLN A 120 1.24 -16.68 3.61
CA GLN A 120 1.31 -18.14 3.76
C GLN A 120 0.97 -18.58 5.18
N GLN A 121 1.55 -17.91 6.19
CA GLN A 121 1.29 -18.24 7.60
C GLN A 121 -0.15 -17.96 8.00
N LYS A 122 -0.75 -16.87 7.51
CA LYS A 122 -2.18 -16.58 7.70
C LYS A 122 -3.08 -17.75 7.30
N SER A 123 -2.75 -18.52 6.27
CA SER A 123 -3.55 -19.69 5.87
C SER A 123 -3.48 -20.85 6.87
N SER A 124 -2.53 -20.81 7.81
CA SER A 124 -2.26 -21.88 8.78
C SER A 124 -2.52 -21.49 10.24
N ASN A 125 -2.83 -20.21 10.52
CA ASN A 125 -3.14 -19.73 11.86
C ASN A 125 -4.27 -18.69 11.86
N ASN A 126 -4.88 -18.48 13.02
CA ASN A 126 -5.97 -17.50 13.20
C ASN A 126 -5.50 -16.18 13.83
N VAL A 127 -4.18 -15.97 13.95
CA VAL A 127 -3.59 -14.82 14.64
C VAL A 127 -3.07 -13.74 13.69
N LEU A 128 -2.91 -14.04 12.40
CA LEU A 128 -2.52 -13.08 11.37
C LEU A 128 -3.69 -12.74 10.42
N PHE A 129 -3.87 -11.46 10.14
CA PHE A 129 -5.00 -10.97 9.34
C PHE A 129 -4.56 -10.38 8.01
N GLY A 130 -3.49 -9.57 7.98
CA GLY A 130 -3.02 -8.97 6.74
C GLY A 130 -1.64 -8.34 6.84
N ALA A 131 -1.05 -8.04 5.68
CA ALA A 131 0.20 -7.30 5.59
C ALA A 131 0.27 -6.46 4.32
N LYS A 132 1.01 -5.35 4.38
CA LYS A 132 1.32 -4.51 3.22
C LYS A 132 2.63 -3.77 3.39
N ILE A 133 3.25 -3.43 2.26
CA ILE A 133 4.35 -2.46 2.22
C ILE A 133 3.85 -1.09 2.70
N THR A 134 4.67 -0.35 3.45
CA THR A 134 4.43 1.04 3.86
C THR A 134 5.65 1.92 3.57
N GLY A 135 5.43 3.23 3.40
CA GLY A 135 6.46 4.19 2.95
C GLY A 135 6.38 4.47 1.45
N GLY A 136 7.43 5.06 0.89
CA GLY A 136 7.45 5.54 -0.51
C GLY A 136 7.66 4.46 -1.59
N GLY A 137 7.76 3.18 -1.22
CA GLY A 137 8.15 2.09 -2.14
C GLY A 137 9.67 1.88 -2.24
N GLY A 138 10.12 0.82 -2.93
CA GLY A 138 11.55 0.54 -3.17
C GLY A 138 12.33 -0.10 -2.00
N GLY A 139 11.63 -0.72 -1.04
CA GLY A 139 12.20 -1.32 0.16
C GLY A 139 11.84 -0.54 1.44
N GLY A 140 12.00 -1.16 2.60
CA GLY A 140 11.73 -0.51 3.90
C GLY A 140 10.90 -1.36 4.84
N THR A 141 9.64 -0.97 5.05
CA THR A 141 8.79 -1.45 6.14
C THR A 141 7.56 -2.20 5.63
N VAL A 142 7.23 -3.32 6.28
CA VAL A 142 5.96 -4.03 6.11
C VAL A 142 5.13 -3.84 7.37
N ALA A 143 3.91 -3.32 7.21
CA ALA A 143 2.93 -3.29 8.28
C ALA A 143 2.18 -4.62 8.32
N VAL A 144 1.97 -5.15 9.52
CA VAL A 144 1.30 -6.43 9.77
C VAL A 144 0.12 -6.20 10.71
N LEU A 145 -1.06 -6.70 10.34
CA LEU A 145 -2.22 -6.77 11.20
C LEU A 145 -2.30 -8.16 11.82
N ALA A 146 -2.21 -8.23 13.13
CA ALA A 146 -2.21 -9.47 13.90
C ALA A 146 -3.01 -9.30 15.19
N GLN A 147 -3.40 -10.43 15.79
CA GLN A 147 -4.03 -10.45 17.10
C GLN A 147 -3.03 -9.98 18.17
N ASN A 148 -3.53 -9.27 19.19
CA ASN A 148 -2.72 -8.93 20.35
C ASN A 148 -2.58 -10.15 21.28
N SER A 149 -1.71 -11.09 20.93
CA SER A 149 -1.45 -12.34 21.67
C SER A 149 0.03 -12.74 21.61
N SER A 150 0.47 -13.57 22.56
CA SER A 150 1.83 -14.14 22.54
C SER A 150 2.06 -15.03 21.31
N GLU A 151 1.04 -15.80 20.91
CA GLU A 151 1.07 -16.63 19.71
C GLU A 151 1.34 -15.81 18.44
N ALA A 152 0.72 -14.62 18.31
CA ALA A 152 0.99 -13.72 17.19
C ALA A 152 2.45 -13.24 17.18
N VAL A 153 2.99 -12.89 18.35
CA VAL A 153 4.39 -12.44 18.50
C VAL A 153 5.36 -13.55 18.11
N GLU A 154 5.15 -14.78 18.59
CA GLU A 154 5.97 -15.95 18.25
C GLU A 154 5.90 -16.30 16.77
N THR A 155 4.70 -16.20 16.18
CA THR A 155 4.48 -16.43 14.75
C THR A 155 5.24 -15.41 13.91
N ILE A 156 5.17 -14.11 14.27
CA ILE A 156 5.90 -13.04 13.57
C ILE A 156 7.42 -13.24 13.70
N ALA A 157 7.92 -13.62 14.88
CA ALA A 157 9.33 -13.92 15.07
C ALA A 157 9.80 -15.08 14.16
N THR A 158 9.02 -16.14 14.05
CA THR A 158 9.32 -17.28 13.16
C THR A 158 9.36 -16.86 11.68
N ILE A 159 8.42 -16.00 11.26
CA ILE A 159 8.40 -15.44 9.90
C ILE A 159 9.64 -14.59 9.63
N VAL A 160 10.03 -13.75 10.59
CA VAL A 160 11.23 -12.92 10.48
C VAL A 160 12.46 -13.82 10.35
N ASP A 161 12.65 -14.81 11.22
CA ASP A 161 13.76 -15.75 11.12
C ASP A 161 13.83 -16.45 9.76
N GLN A 162 12.68 -16.85 9.21
CA GLN A 162 12.60 -17.45 7.89
C GLN A 162 12.97 -16.45 6.79
N TYR A 163 12.47 -15.21 6.88
CA TYR A 163 12.81 -14.14 5.95
C TYR A 163 14.30 -13.82 5.96
N GLU A 164 14.94 -13.69 7.13
CA GLU A 164 16.36 -13.39 7.24
C GLU A 164 17.22 -14.51 6.66
N LYS A 165 16.83 -15.78 6.85
CA LYS A 165 17.51 -16.95 6.27
C LYS A 165 17.45 -16.96 4.74
N ILE A 166 16.32 -16.57 4.15
CA ILE A 166 16.13 -16.56 2.69
C ILE A 166 16.80 -15.33 2.06
N SER A 167 16.60 -14.16 2.65
CA SER A 167 17.05 -12.87 2.09
C SER A 167 18.51 -12.53 2.43
N GLY A 168 19.07 -13.11 3.49
CA GLY A 168 20.37 -12.72 4.05
C GLY A 168 20.35 -11.33 4.70
N ARG A 169 19.18 -10.72 4.90
CA ARG A 169 19.02 -9.37 5.46
C ARG A 169 18.47 -9.42 6.87
N GLN A 170 18.97 -8.56 7.75
CA GLN A 170 18.42 -8.40 9.10
C GLN A 170 17.16 -7.53 9.10
N THR A 171 16.23 -7.86 9.97
CA THR A 171 14.93 -7.21 10.12
C THR A 171 14.77 -6.70 11.54
N ARG A 172 14.14 -5.53 11.67
CA ARG A 172 13.78 -4.99 12.99
C ARG A 172 12.27 -4.98 13.14
N ILE A 173 11.79 -5.58 14.22
CA ILE A 173 10.38 -5.54 14.60
C ILE A 173 10.14 -4.27 15.43
N PHE A 174 9.14 -3.49 15.02
CA PHE A 174 8.61 -2.38 15.80
C PHE A 174 7.18 -2.73 16.20
N SER A 175 6.87 -2.64 17.49
CA SER A 175 5.54 -2.94 18.04
C SER A 175 5.09 -1.82 18.98
N GLY A 176 3.78 -1.56 18.99
CA GLY A 176 3.14 -0.54 19.83
C GLY A 176 2.60 0.64 19.02
N SER A 177 1.87 1.51 19.69
CA SER A 177 1.46 2.82 19.18
C SER A 177 2.11 3.91 20.04
N SER A 178 2.53 5.01 19.41
CA SER A 178 3.00 6.19 20.13
C SER A 178 1.88 7.23 20.17
N SER A 179 1.85 8.02 21.24
CA SER A 179 1.06 9.26 21.27
C SER A 179 1.55 10.20 20.15
N GLY A 180 0.61 10.81 19.42
CA GLY A 180 0.94 11.78 18.38
C GLY A 180 1.52 13.08 18.97
N LEU A 181 2.09 13.93 18.11
CA LEU A 181 2.69 15.23 18.48
C LEU A 181 1.74 16.12 19.31
N VAL A 182 0.42 15.98 19.16
CA VAL A 182 -0.59 16.73 19.91
C VAL A 182 -0.64 16.37 21.40
N THR A 183 -0.11 15.21 21.79
CA THR A 183 -0.08 14.79 23.20
C THR A 183 1.02 15.49 24.01
N TYR A 184 2.03 16.08 23.36
CA TYR A 184 3.13 16.80 24.01
C TYR A 184 3.20 18.24 23.49
N PRO A 185 3.16 19.27 24.35
CA PRO A 185 3.19 20.67 23.90
C PRO A 185 4.46 20.94 23.07
N SER A 186 4.31 21.50 21.88
CA SER A 186 5.43 21.90 21.03
C SER A 186 6.10 23.16 21.59
N MET A 187 7.43 23.13 21.69
CA MET A 187 8.24 24.30 22.03
C MET A 187 8.67 24.98 20.73
N THR A 188 8.15 26.17 20.45
CA THR A 188 8.57 26.99 19.32
C THR A 188 9.78 27.81 19.73
N ILE A 189 10.89 27.69 18.98
CA ILE A 189 12.02 28.63 19.04
C ILE A 189 11.90 29.51 17.80
N GLU A 190 11.59 30.79 18.00
CA GLU A 190 11.67 31.80 16.95
C GLU A 190 13.11 32.34 16.90
N MET A 191 13.67 32.48 15.69
CA MET A 191 14.93 33.17 15.41
C MET A 191 14.65 34.45 14.63
#